data_AF-A0A2E6QLY8-F1
#
_entry.id   AF-A0A2E6QLY8-F1
#
_cell.length_a   1.000
_cell.length_b   1.000
_cell.length_c   1.000
_cell.angle_alpha   90.00
_cell.angle_beta   90.00
_cell.angle_gamma   90.00
#
_symmetry.space_group_name_H-M   'P 1'
#
loop_
_entity.id
_entity.type
_entity.pdbx_description
1 polymer ?
#
loop_
_entity_poly.entity_id
_entity_poly.type
_entity_poly.pdbx_seq_one_letter_code
_entity_poly.pdbx_strand_id
1 'polypeptide(L)'
;MLAPAVRRLFVGTLLRALVATMGASVTIGTAMAQTPDLPPFLEKYYAPLFMENGKLMASWGHSSQDGVDTYQYRTAGGSIDLAVQYIPCDRSTCGTFFQNVIFLLNQVPGVLEATFHEINDPNAWMFIRDESDVSNTIVLRMPNAISLFTYSVKVPDYEGTNKDNDFADLYEQAKLFAARQRFGQTVLKGDNVELGDWTASFREYAAALLESGKTDKALAVLHRLVETSPYDLQSHLMLMENAEDAAVTRASAETLYRNAESLDLHEKSARFLNKDMADRDDLPVIEKPEDRLQLLLIPLGPVDLDLLADAAKIYTEITSVPVIVRKLREPWAPGQPDRPFLFYNGQLVNFAGKSEADFLAELRHSMPDDALSRYTLRRLKEELGANAGQYDADRLLPPFLNSIAGYVSDRPRTMVVGVTSENIFSGEARFVFSTYAGVSPTISGSILSYRMLMAFEGQPQSRTRLTERLAKELVPASLKRLGIPRATDPSDPYSYSNGIERVDQKSLRLSAPTATALEAFR
;
A
#
# COMPACT_ATOMS: atom_id res chain seq x y z
N MET A 1 -6.94 14.84 24.17
CA MET A 1 -6.46 15.45 25.43
C MET A 1 -5.20 14.69 25.85
N LEU A 2 -4.02 15.30 25.70
CA LEU A 2 -2.76 14.67 26.12
C LEU A 2 -2.71 14.60 27.64
N ALA A 3 -2.27 13.46 28.21
CA ALA A 3 -1.92 13.41 29.62
C ALA A 3 -0.79 14.43 29.87
N PRO A 4 -0.90 15.33 30.88
CA PRO A 4 0.14 16.30 31.22
C PRO A 4 1.55 15.70 31.42
N ALA A 5 1.60 14.41 31.78
CA ALA A 5 2.78 13.55 31.84
C ALA A 5 3.62 13.54 30.56
N VAL A 6 3.02 13.21 29.41
CA VAL A 6 3.75 13.02 28.14
C VAL A 6 4.39 14.32 27.65
N ARG A 7 3.70 15.45 27.85
CA ARG A 7 4.19 16.78 27.43
C ARG A 7 5.35 17.28 28.29
N ARG A 8 5.38 16.95 29.59
CA ARG A 8 6.49 17.26 30.50
C ARG A 8 7.71 16.38 30.25
N LEU A 9 7.51 15.15 29.76
CA LEU A 9 8.59 14.19 29.50
C LEU A 9 9.35 14.50 28.20
N PHE A 10 8.70 14.91 27.12
CA PHE A 10 9.43 15.28 25.89
C PHE A 10 10.18 16.61 26.01
N VAL A 11 9.58 17.63 26.64
CA VAL A 11 10.25 18.92 26.90
C VAL A 11 11.27 18.82 28.04
N GLY A 12 11.15 17.80 28.90
CA GLY A 12 12.03 17.58 30.04
C GLY A 12 13.20 16.64 29.73
N THR A 13 12.98 15.51 29.06
CA THR A 13 13.97 14.43 28.95
C THR A 13 14.86 14.55 27.71
N LEU A 14 14.34 15.08 26.58
CA LEU A 14 15.21 15.49 25.45
C LEU A 14 16.07 16.71 25.82
N LEU A 15 15.57 17.62 26.68
CA LEU A 15 16.35 18.78 27.17
C LEU A 15 17.23 18.47 28.40
N ARG A 16 16.93 17.44 29.21
CA ARG A 16 17.66 17.12 30.46
C ARG A 16 18.54 15.88 30.39
N ALA A 17 18.60 15.17 29.27
CA ALA A 17 19.78 14.33 28.98
C ALA A 17 21.10 15.14 29.04
N LEU A 18 21.03 16.48 29.08
CA LEU A 18 22.16 17.40 29.08
C LEU A 18 22.68 17.93 30.44
N VAL A 19 22.03 17.73 31.60
CA VAL A 19 22.56 18.31 32.86
C VAL A 19 22.31 17.44 34.10
N ALA A 20 23.28 16.58 34.44
CA ALA A 20 23.63 16.21 35.81
C ALA A 20 24.99 15.48 35.85
N THR A 21 26.08 16.21 35.67
CA THR A 21 27.43 15.74 36.03
C THR A 21 27.68 15.98 37.52
N MET A 22 27.63 14.93 38.35
CA MET A 22 28.41 14.89 39.60
C MET A 22 29.02 13.49 39.78
N GLY A 23 30.32 13.51 40.11
CA GLY A 23 31.23 12.40 39.91
C GLY A 23 31.00 11.19 40.81
N ALA A 24 31.28 10.02 40.25
CA ALA A 24 31.53 8.79 40.98
C ALA A 24 32.80 8.13 40.40
N SER A 25 33.71 7.78 41.30
CA SER A 25 35.02 7.20 41.01
C SER A 25 34.89 5.81 40.37
N VAL A 26 35.53 5.62 39.21
CA VAL A 26 35.60 4.33 38.52
C VAL A 26 36.69 3.47 39.16
N THR A 27 36.29 2.30 39.67
CA THR A 27 37.20 1.20 39.99
C THR A 27 37.39 0.34 38.75
N ILE A 28 38.65 0.21 38.30
CA ILE A 28 39.01 -0.57 37.11
C ILE A 28 39.12 -2.04 37.52
N GLY A 29 38.08 -2.82 37.22
CA GLY A 29 38.08 -4.28 37.29
C GLY A 29 38.38 -4.89 35.91
N THR A 30 39.17 -5.96 35.88
CA THR A 30 39.54 -6.72 34.68
C THR A 30 38.34 -7.30 33.94
N ALA A 31 38.32 -7.15 32.62
CA ALA A 31 37.22 -7.48 31.71
C ALA A 31 37.00 -9.00 31.56
N MET A 32 35.94 -9.52 32.21
CA MET A 32 35.18 -10.63 31.64
C MET A 32 34.27 -10.08 30.54
N ALA A 33 33.95 -10.88 29.51
CA ALA A 33 32.96 -10.52 28.49
C ALA A 33 31.61 -10.27 29.18
N GLN A 34 31.35 -9.01 29.53
CA GLN A 34 30.15 -8.60 30.23
C GLN A 34 28.97 -8.78 29.26
N THR A 35 28.02 -9.63 29.64
CA THR A 35 26.70 -9.63 29.01
C THR A 35 26.12 -8.22 29.09
N PRO A 36 25.55 -7.69 27.99
CA PRO A 36 24.95 -6.38 28.00
C PRO A 36 23.88 -6.26 29.07
N ASP A 37 23.94 -5.19 29.86
CA ASP A 37 22.90 -4.81 30.81
C ASP A 37 21.72 -4.19 30.05
N LEU A 38 20.96 -5.04 29.38
CA LEU A 38 19.81 -4.62 28.58
C LEU A 38 18.62 -4.26 29.49
N PRO A 39 17.77 -3.30 29.07
CA PRO A 39 16.49 -3.09 29.73
C PRO A 39 15.69 -4.40 29.77
N PRO A 40 14.97 -4.70 30.87
CA PRO A 40 14.31 -5.99 31.08
C PRO A 40 13.18 -6.29 30.09
N PHE A 41 12.67 -5.26 29.39
CA PHE A 41 11.65 -5.41 28.34
C PHE A 41 12.24 -5.73 26.95
N LEU A 42 13.56 -5.68 26.80
CA LEU A 42 14.25 -6.03 25.56
C LEU A 42 14.81 -7.46 25.62
N GLU A 43 14.64 -8.17 24.52
CA GLU A 43 15.20 -9.50 24.35
C GLU A 43 16.71 -9.44 24.11
N LYS A 44 17.42 -10.52 24.43
CA LYS A 44 18.90 -10.59 24.30
C LYS A 44 19.42 -10.27 22.90
N TYR A 45 18.62 -10.50 21.86
CA TYR A 45 19.02 -10.22 20.50
C TYR A 45 19.07 -8.72 20.16
N TYR A 46 18.60 -7.83 21.06
CA TYR A 46 18.79 -6.39 20.93
C TYR A 46 20.21 -5.92 21.29
N ALA A 47 21.05 -6.78 21.87
CA ALA A 47 22.42 -6.46 22.26
C ALA A 47 23.26 -5.71 21.20
N PRO A 48 23.17 -6.02 19.89
CA PRO A 48 23.89 -5.28 18.85
C PRO A 48 23.57 -3.78 18.81
N LEU A 49 22.36 -3.34 19.20
CA LEU A 49 21.99 -1.92 19.24
C LEU A 49 22.70 -1.13 20.35
N PHE A 50 23.41 -1.81 21.26
CA PHE A 50 24.16 -1.24 22.38
C PHE A 50 25.68 -1.34 22.15
N MET A 51 26.10 -1.56 20.90
CA MET A 51 27.52 -1.64 20.53
C MET A 51 27.92 -0.47 19.65
N GLU A 52 29.11 0.07 19.89
CA GLU A 52 29.78 1.04 19.03
C GLU A 52 31.20 0.53 18.74
N ASN A 53 31.54 0.37 17.45
CA ASN A 53 32.83 -0.18 17.02
C ASN A 53 33.19 -1.52 17.71
N GLY A 54 32.19 -2.39 17.87
CA GLY A 54 32.33 -3.70 18.51
C GLY A 54 32.50 -3.66 20.04
N LYS A 55 32.43 -2.48 20.67
CA LYS A 55 32.48 -2.33 22.12
C LYS A 55 31.10 -2.01 22.68
N LEU A 56 30.77 -2.67 23.79
CA LEU A 56 29.50 -2.45 24.46
C LEU A 56 29.46 -1.08 25.16
N MET A 57 28.33 -0.38 25.05
CA MET A 57 28.04 0.83 25.82
C MET A 57 27.78 0.49 27.29
N ALA A 58 28.31 1.29 28.21
CA ALA A 58 28.11 1.11 29.64
C ALA A 58 26.80 1.78 30.08
N SER A 59 25.97 1.04 30.82
CA SER A 59 24.81 1.61 31.53
C SER A 59 25.29 2.61 32.58
N TRP A 60 24.69 3.79 32.64
CA TRP A 60 25.04 4.83 33.62
C TRP A 60 23.84 5.45 34.32
N GLY A 61 22.62 5.16 33.87
CA GLY A 61 21.41 5.71 34.47
C GLY A 61 20.16 4.89 34.17
N HIS A 62 19.25 4.86 35.14
CA HIS A 62 17.89 4.38 34.97
C HIS A 62 16.96 5.27 35.78
N SER A 63 15.85 5.70 35.17
CA SER A 63 14.78 6.41 35.85
C SER A 63 13.41 5.93 35.37
N SER A 64 12.43 5.98 36.26
CA SER A 64 11.02 5.74 35.95
C SER A 64 10.23 6.96 36.39
N GLN A 65 9.66 7.69 35.43
CA GLN A 65 8.93 8.91 35.72
C GLN A 65 7.69 9.01 34.82
N ASP A 66 6.55 9.38 35.43
CA ASP A 66 5.29 9.62 34.72
C ASP A 66 4.86 8.45 33.80
N GLY A 67 5.20 7.23 34.20
CA GLY A 67 4.89 6.00 33.46
C GLY A 67 5.84 5.72 32.29
N VAL A 68 7.00 6.37 32.22
CA VAL A 68 8.04 6.10 31.22
C VAL A 68 9.30 5.61 31.91
N ASP A 69 9.76 4.42 31.55
CA ASP A 69 11.05 3.90 31.99
C ASP A 69 12.13 4.31 31.00
N THR A 70 13.19 4.94 31.49
CA THR A 70 14.31 5.43 30.69
C THR A 70 15.61 4.80 31.17
N TYR A 71 16.32 4.13 30.27
CA TYR A 71 17.62 3.52 30.50
C TYR A 71 18.67 4.29 29.68
N GLN A 72 19.82 4.59 30.28
CA GLN A 72 20.85 5.43 29.67
C GLN A 72 22.19 4.71 29.60
N TYR A 73 22.80 4.79 28.43
CA TYR A 73 24.05 4.13 28.07
C TYR A 73 25.01 5.13 27.44
N ARG A 74 26.32 4.88 27.59
CA ARG A 74 27.38 5.74 27.07
C ARG A 74 28.58 4.93 26.62
N THR A 75 29.24 5.32 25.54
CA THR A 75 30.51 4.71 25.11
C THR A 75 31.63 5.04 26.10
N ALA A 76 32.67 4.21 26.19
CA ALA A 76 33.79 4.44 27.12
C ALA A 76 34.52 5.79 26.92
N GLY A 77 34.39 6.42 25.74
CA GLY A 77 34.92 7.75 25.44
C GLY A 77 33.91 8.89 25.57
N GLY A 78 32.63 8.60 25.86
CA GLY A 78 31.55 9.60 25.89
C GLY A 78 31.15 10.14 24.52
N SER A 79 31.58 9.50 23.43
CA SER A 79 31.32 9.94 22.05
C SER A 79 29.86 9.72 21.63
N ILE A 80 29.20 8.72 22.19
CA ILE A 80 27.80 8.41 21.89
C ILE A 80 27.07 8.12 23.19
N ASP A 81 25.91 8.76 23.33
CA ASP A 81 24.91 8.48 24.34
C ASP A 81 23.73 7.77 23.71
N LEU A 82 23.20 6.76 24.40
CA LEU A 82 21.98 6.06 24.00
C LEU A 82 20.97 6.14 25.14
N ALA A 83 19.79 6.70 24.87
CA ALA A 83 18.64 6.62 25.75
C ALA A 83 17.63 5.63 25.17
N VAL A 84 17.22 4.65 25.97
CA VAL A 84 16.15 3.71 25.62
C VAL A 84 14.95 3.98 26.52
N GLN A 85 13.83 4.37 25.92
CA GLN A 85 12.60 4.66 26.64
C GLN A 85 11.55 3.60 26.36
N TYR A 86 10.76 3.26 27.38
CA TYR A 86 9.63 2.35 27.30
C TYR A 86 8.38 3.03 27.86
N ILE A 87 7.37 3.13 27.01
CA ILE A 87 6.08 3.74 27.33
C ILE A 87 5.02 2.63 27.24
N PRO A 88 4.57 2.05 28.36
CA PRO A 88 3.49 1.07 28.34
C PRO A 88 2.21 1.73 27.84
N CYS A 89 1.44 1.00 27.04
CA CYS A 89 0.15 1.45 26.54
C CYS A 89 -0.79 0.26 26.33
N ASP A 90 -2.09 0.50 26.42
CA ASP A 90 -3.08 -0.49 26.05
C ASP A 90 -3.15 -0.59 24.52
N ARG A 91 -3.40 -1.80 24.00
CA ARG A 91 -3.53 -2.08 22.57
C ARG A 91 -4.39 -1.06 21.82
N SER A 92 -5.56 -0.71 22.36
CA SER A 92 -6.52 0.22 21.75
C SER A 92 -6.03 1.67 21.71
N THR A 93 -4.99 2.01 22.47
CA THR A 93 -4.46 3.38 22.58
C THR A 93 -3.05 3.52 22.04
N CYS A 94 -2.28 2.44 21.91
CA CYS A 94 -0.88 2.47 21.45
C CYS A 94 -0.70 3.19 20.11
N GLY A 95 -1.62 3.02 19.15
CA GLY A 95 -1.59 3.76 17.88
C GLY A 95 -1.68 5.28 18.08
N THR A 96 -2.57 5.74 18.97
CA THR A 96 -2.68 7.16 19.33
C THR A 96 -1.44 7.66 20.06
N PHE A 97 -0.88 6.87 20.98
CA PHE A 97 0.37 7.24 21.65
C PHE A 97 1.54 7.34 20.66
N PHE A 98 1.63 6.46 19.66
CA PHE A 98 2.65 6.51 18.63
C PHE A 98 2.56 7.82 17.84
N GLN A 99 1.36 8.19 17.38
CA GLN A 99 1.15 9.46 16.68
C GLN A 99 1.48 10.68 17.57
N ASN A 100 1.16 10.62 18.86
CA ASN A 100 1.52 11.68 19.81
C ASN A 100 3.04 11.82 19.97
N VAL A 101 3.78 10.70 20.00
CA VAL A 101 5.25 10.71 20.06
C VAL A 101 5.82 11.39 18.82
N ILE A 102 5.35 11.03 17.62
CA ILE A 102 5.78 11.67 16.36
C ILE A 102 5.50 13.17 16.38
N PHE A 103 4.31 13.57 16.82
CA PHE A 103 3.94 14.97 16.93
C PHE A 103 4.85 15.74 17.91
N LEU A 104 5.21 15.14 19.05
CA LEU A 104 6.09 15.77 20.03
C LEU A 104 7.53 15.88 19.53
N LEU A 105 8.03 14.85 18.84
CA LEU A 105 9.34 14.89 18.19
C LEU A 105 9.43 16.00 17.13
N ASN A 106 8.33 16.30 16.43
CA ASN A 106 8.25 17.42 15.50
C ASN A 106 8.26 18.81 16.18
N GLN A 107 8.08 18.89 17.51
CA GLN A 107 7.97 20.14 18.28
C GLN A 107 9.17 20.40 19.20
N VAL A 108 10.30 19.73 18.99
CA VAL A 108 11.49 19.90 19.84
C VAL A 108 12.03 21.34 19.67
N PRO A 109 12.13 22.13 20.76
CA PRO A 109 12.62 23.50 20.69
C PRO A 109 14.15 23.56 20.54
N GLY A 110 14.68 24.64 19.97
CA GLY A 110 16.14 24.84 19.84
C GLY A 110 16.82 23.99 18.77
N VAL A 111 16.02 23.33 17.92
CA VAL A 111 16.51 22.51 16.81
C VAL A 111 16.94 23.39 15.63
N LEU A 112 18.16 23.16 15.14
CA LEU A 112 18.66 23.78 13.91
C LEU A 112 18.15 23.04 12.68
N GLU A 113 18.10 21.71 12.74
CA GLU A 113 17.63 20.87 11.65
C GLU A 113 16.89 19.63 12.18
N ALA A 114 15.75 19.31 11.55
CA ALA A 114 14.98 18.11 11.85
C ALA A 114 14.42 17.49 10.58
N THR A 115 14.58 16.18 10.48
CA THR A 115 14.17 15.38 9.32
C THR A 115 13.61 14.05 9.78
N PHE A 116 12.37 13.73 9.40
CA PHE A 116 11.90 12.35 9.44
C PHE A 116 12.42 11.62 8.20
N HIS A 117 13.04 10.46 8.40
CA HIS A 117 13.48 9.58 7.32
C HIS A 117 12.36 8.60 6.95
N GLU A 118 11.69 8.04 7.96
CA GLU A 118 10.58 7.10 7.79
C GLU A 118 9.48 7.35 8.83
N ILE A 119 8.22 7.25 8.41
CA ILE A 119 7.04 7.16 9.26
C ILE A 119 6.08 6.16 8.61
N ASN A 120 6.07 4.93 9.11
CA ASN A 120 5.03 3.94 8.85
C ASN A 120 4.41 3.55 10.19
N ASP A 121 3.10 3.37 10.32
CA ASP A 121 2.63 2.65 11.51
C ASP A 121 3.03 1.19 11.27
N PRO A 122 4.03 0.62 11.98
CA PRO A 122 4.39 0.90 13.38
C PRO A 122 5.80 1.43 13.73
N ASN A 123 6.60 1.92 12.78
CA ASN A 123 7.96 2.41 12.99
C ASN A 123 8.15 3.88 12.52
N ALA A 124 9.00 4.62 13.20
CA ALA A 124 9.46 5.90 12.69
C ALA A 124 10.93 6.13 13.01
N TRP A 125 11.58 6.95 12.19
CA TRP A 125 12.95 7.38 12.39
C TRP A 125 13.09 8.86 12.09
N MET A 126 13.64 9.57 13.07
CA MET A 126 13.89 11.00 13.00
C MET A 126 15.34 11.33 13.31
N PHE A 127 15.90 12.21 12.50
CA PHE A 127 17.15 12.91 12.71
C PHE A 127 16.87 14.32 13.27
N ILE A 128 17.66 14.74 14.25
CA ILE A 128 17.61 16.06 14.87
C ILE A 128 19.03 16.57 15.08
N ARG A 129 19.32 17.79 14.66
CA ARG A 129 20.55 18.52 14.98
C ARG A 129 20.23 19.78 15.76
N ASP A 130 20.89 19.95 16.90
CA ASP A 130 20.94 21.21 17.64
C ASP A 130 22.36 21.81 17.58
N GLU A 131 22.62 22.85 18.39
CA GLU A 131 23.92 23.54 18.40
C GLU A 131 25.09 22.65 18.88
N SER A 132 24.80 21.64 19.70
CA SER A 132 25.80 20.86 20.42
C SER A 132 25.80 19.38 20.07
N ASP A 133 24.66 18.82 19.67
CA ASP A 133 24.44 17.41 19.45
C ASP A 133 23.68 17.13 18.14
N VAL A 134 23.98 15.96 17.59
CA VAL A 134 23.19 15.30 16.55
C VAL A 134 22.56 14.08 17.18
N SER A 135 21.25 13.92 17.02
CA SER A 135 20.51 12.79 17.56
C SER A 135 19.66 12.08 16.51
N ASN A 136 19.62 10.76 16.64
CA ASN A 136 18.79 9.86 15.85
C ASN A 136 17.84 9.13 16.77
N THR A 137 16.54 9.38 16.58
CA THR A 137 15.47 8.77 17.38
C THR A 137 14.69 7.77 16.54
N ILE A 138 14.72 6.52 16.97
CA ILE A 138 13.93 5.42 16.42
C ILE A 138 12.73 5.18 17.34
N VAL A 139 11.53 5.16 16.77
CA VAL A 139 10.28 4.94 17.50
C VAL A 139 9.65 3.64 17.00
N LEU A 140 9.39 2.70 17.91
CA LEU A 140 8.86 1.39 17.61
C LEU A 140 7.58 1.17 18.40
N ARG A 141 6.43 1.09 17.72
CA ARG A 141 5.19 0.65 18.35
C ARG A 141 5.20 -0.86 18.52
N MET A 142 4.95 -1.31 19.74
CA MET A 142 4.81 -2.72 20.12
C MET A 142 3.34 -3.01 20.45
N PRO A 143 2.91 -4.27 20.61
CA PRO A 143 1.51 -4.58 20.91
C PRO A 143 0.95 -3.90 22.16
N ASN A 144 1.79 -3.65 23.18
CA ASN A 144 1.37 -3.03 24.45
C ASN A 144 2.37 -1.96 24.96
N ALA A 145 3.16 -1.39 24.06
CA ALA A 145 4.14 -0.37 24.43
C ALA A 145 4.61 0.43 23.22
N ILE A 146 5.33 1.52 23.49
CA ILE A 146 6.19 2.20 22.52
C ILE A 146 7.60 2.19 23.07
N SER A 147 8.56 1.78 22.25
CA SER A 147 9.98 1.83 22.56
C SER A 147 10.63 2.93 21.73
N LEU A 148 11.44 3.77 22.39
CA LEU A 148 12.24 4.78 21.71
C LEU A 148 13.73 4.50 21.96
N PHE A 149 14.52 4.61 20.91
CA PHE A 149 15.98 4.57 20.97
C PHE A 149 16.50 5.89 20.45
N THR A 150 17.09 6.71 21.32
CA THR A 150 17.69 7.99 20.96
C THR A 150 19.19 7.90 21.12
N TYR A 151 19.89 7.86 19.98
CA TYR A 151 21.34 7.96 19.91
C TYR A 151 21.72 9.42 19.77
N SER A 152 22.61 9.93 20.61
CA SER A 152 23.10 11.31 20.59
C SER A 152 24.63 11.33 20.49
N VAL A 153 25.14 12.17 19.60
CA VAL A 153 26.57 12.34 19.30
C VAL A 153 26.89 13.82 19.31
N LYS A 154 28.03 14.23 19.86
CA LYS A 154 28.46 15.63 19.84
C LYS A 154 28.73 16.06 18.39
N VAL A 155 28.32 17.27 18.01
CA VAL A 155 28.49 17.79 16.64
C VAL A 155 29.92 17.63 16.11
N PRO A 156 31.00 17.95 16.86
CA PRO A 156 32.37 17.77 16.38
C PRO A 156 32.75 16.32 16.08
N ASP A 157 32.13 15.36 16.78
CA ASP A 157 32.39 13.92 16.58
C ASP A 157 31.53 13.34 15.44
N TYR A 158 30.48 14.06 15.04
CA TYR A 158 29.62 13.72 13.91
C TYR A 158 30.20 14.23 12.59
N GLU A 159 30.69 15.47 12.55
CA GLU A 159 31.18 16.11 11.33
C GLU A 159 32.38 15.36 10.72
N GLY A 160 32.30 15.05 9.41
CA GLY A 160 33.37 14.35 8.68
C GLY A 160 33.39 12.83 8.87
N THR A 161 32.36 12.24 9.50
CA THR A 161 32.19 10.79 9.64
C THR A 161 31.07 10.27 8.73
N ASN A 162 30.99 8.94 8.53
CA ASN A 162 29.91 8.30 7.76
C ASN A 162 28.71 7.89 8.65
N LYS A 163 28.45 8.66 9.72
CA LYS A 163 27.49 8.29 10.76
C LYS A 163 26.04 8.20 10.27
N ASP A 164 25.68 8.90 9.20
CA ASP A 164 24.37 8.77 8.55
C ASP A 164 24.06 7.32 8.13
N ASN A 165 25.04 6.65 7.52
CA ASN A 165 24.88 5.24 7.12
C ASN A 165 24.80 4.32 8.34
N ASP A 166 25.63 4.57 9.36
CA ASP A 166 25.59 3.79 10.62
C ASP A 166 24.19 3.87 11.26
N PHE A 167 23.55 5.04 11.25
CA PHE A 167 22.20 5.21 11.80
C PHE A 167 21.10 4.55 10.97
N ALA A 168 21.22 4.55 9.64
CA ALA A 168 20.31 3.81 8.77
C ALA A 168 20.38 2.29 9.06
N ASP A 169 21.59 1.75 9.20
CA ASP A 169 21.81 0.33 9.53
C ASP A 169 21.25 -0.02 10.92
N LEU A 170 21.44 0.87 11.91
CA LEU A 170 20.85 0.73 13.25
C LEU A 170 19.32 0.75 13.20
N TYR A 171 18.72 1.62 12.38
CA TYR A 171 17.27 1.68 12.19
C TYR A 171 16.71 0.37 11.62
N GLU A 172 17.28 -0.12 10.52
CA GLU A 172 16.84 -1.37 9.89
C GLU A 172 17.00 -2.57 10.85
N GLN A 173 18.10 -2.62 11.61
CA GLN A 173 18.31 -3.64 12.62
C GLN A 173 17.28 -3.55 13.76
N ALA A 174 16.98 -2.35 14.26
CA ALA A 174 15.98 -2.14 15.31
C ALA A 174 14.58 -2.53 14.83
N LYS A 175 14.21 -2.16 13.60
CA LYS A 175 12.94 -2.52 12.95
C LYS A 175 12.79 -4.04 12.86
N LEU A 176 13.84 -4.75 12.45
CA LEU A 176 13.86 -6.20 12.37
C LEU A 176 13.70 -6.87 13.75
N PHE A 177 14.41 -6.37 14.76
CA PHE A 177 14.28 -6.86 16.14
C PHE A 177 12.87 -6.62 16.71
N ALA A 178 12.27 -5.47 16.41
CA ALA A 178 10.90 -5.14 16.78
C ALA A 178 9.90 -6.09 16.10
N ALA A 179 10.06 -6.35 14.81
CA ALA A 179 9.24 -7.29 14.07
C ALA A 179 9.30 -8.71 14.66
N ARG A 180 10.50 -9.18 15.02
CA ARG A 180 10.68 -10.45 15.74
C ARG A 180 9.98 -10.45 17.10
N GLN A 181 10.11 -9.37 17.88
CA GLN A 181 9.50 -9.29 19.21
C GLN A 181 7.97 -9.25 19.13
N ARG A 182 7.42 -8.45 18.20
CA ARG A 182 5.98 -8.41 17.89
C ARG A 182 5.47 -9.80 17.54
N PHE A 183 6.18 -10.52 16.67
CA PHE A 183 5.78 -11.88 16.26
C PHE A 183 5.75 -12.84 17.45
N GLY A 184 6.81 -12.86 18.27
CA GLY A 184 6.86 -13.68 19.47
C GLY A 184 5.74 -13.37 20.46
N GLN A 185 5.51 -12.09 20.75
CA GLN A 185 4.47 -11.65 21.70
C GLN A 185 3.06 -12.00 21.21
N THR A 186 2.79 -11.82 19.91
CA THR A 186 1.47 -12.08 19.34
C THR A 186 1.20 -13.57 19.19
N VAL A 187 2.17 -14.38 18.74
CA VAL A 187 2.02 -15.84 18.62
C VAL A 187 1.78 -16.48 20.00
N LEU A 188 2.51 -16.06 21.04
CA LEU A 188 2.33 -16.58 22.40
C LEU A 188 0.93 -16.35 22.97
N LYS A 189 0.27 -15.26 22.58
CA LYS A 189 -1.09 -14.94 23.03
C LYS A 189 -2.19 -15.66 22.24
N GLY A 190 -1.88 -16.18 21.05
CA GLY A 190 -2.87 -16.82 20.17
C GLY A 190 -3.93 -15.85 19.64
N ASP A 191 -3.69 -14.53 19.67
CA ASP A 191 -4.65 -13.52 19.21
C ASP A 191 -4.55 -13.35 17.69
N ASN A 192 -5.49 -13.96 16.97
CA ASN A 192 -5.57 -13.87 15.50
C ASN A 192 -5.86 -12.44 15.00
N VAL A 193 -6.50 -11.59 15.82
CA VAL A 193 -6.75 -10.20 15.43
C VAL A 193 -5.44 -9.41 15.46
N GLU A 194 -4.62 -9.61 16.50
CA GLU A 194 -3.29 -8.99 16.55
C GLU A 194 -2.42 -9.45 15.36
N LEU A 195 -2.49 -10.72 14.95
CA LEU A 195 -1.72 -11.20 13.80
C LEU A 195 -2.02 -10.41 12.51
N GLY A 196 -3.28 -10.03 12.31
CA GLY A 196 -3.71 -9.19 11.18
C GLY A 196 -3.07 -7.80 11.20
N ASP A 197 -3.08 -7.13 12.37
CA ASP A 197 -2.57 -5.75 12.55
C ASP A 197 -1.07 -5.60 12.24
N TRP A 198 -0.31 -6.69 12.35
CA TRP A 198 1.15 -6.70 12.18
C TRP A 198 1.63 -7.43 10.92
N THR A 199 0.71 -7.81 10.02
CA THR A 199 1.01 -8.61 8.82
C THR A 199 2.22 -8.09 8.03
N ALA A 200 2.28 -6.78 7.76
CA ALA A 200 3.40 -6.17 7.03
C ALA A 200 4.74 -6.33 7.76
N SER A 201 4.77 -6.06 9.08
CA SER A 201 5.99 -6.19 9.89
C SER A 201 6.47 -7.65 9.97
N PHE A 202 5.55 -8.62 10.05
CA PHE A 202 5.91 -10.03 10.06
C PHE A 202 6.43 -10.52 8.71
N ARG A 203 5.89 -9.99 7.61
CA ARG A 203 6.41 -10.28 6.27
C ARG A 203 7.82 -9.73 6.07
N GLU A 204 8.10 -8.51 6.53
CA GLU A 204 9.47 -7.96 6.58
C GLU A 204 10.41 -8.85 7.40
N TYR A 205 9.95 -9.33 8.56
CA TYR A 205 10.73 -10.26 9.37
C TYR A 205 11.02 -11.58 8.63
N ALA A 206 10.02 -12.16 7.96
CA ALA A 206 10.20 -13.36 7.15
C ALA A 206 11.19 -13.14 5.99
N ALA A 207 11.11 -12.00 5.30
CA ALA A 207 12.03 -11.65 4.21
C ALA A 207 13.48 -11.58 4.71
N ALA A 208 13.74 -10.88 5.81
CA ALA A 208 15.08 -10.81 6.41
C ALA A 208 15.59 -12.18 6.91
N LEU A 209 14.70 -13.08 7.34
CA LEU A 209 15.07 -14.46 7.65
C LEU A 209 15.49 -15.24 6.40
N LEU A 210 14.80 -15.06 5.26
CA LEU A 210 15.18 -15.66 3.98
C LEU A 210 16.54 -15.15 3.51
N GLU A 211 16.75 -13.83 3.51
CA GLU A 211 18.01 -13.19 3.11
C GLU A 211 19.20 -13.65 3.95
N SER A 212 18.98 -13.94 5.24
CA SER A 212 20.01 -14.47 6.15
C SER A 212 20.15 -16.00 6.12
N GLY A 213 19.50 -16.69 5.16
CA GLY A 213 19.58 -18.13 4.97
C GLY A 213 18.86 -18.95 6.05
N LYS A 214 17.98 -18.34 6.84
CA LYS A 214 17.19 -19.00 7.91
C LYS A 214 15.82 -19.43 7.39
N THR A 215 15.81 -20.16 6.28
CA THR A 215 14.61 -20.53 5.51
C THR A 215 13.52 -21.16 6.38
N ASP A 216 13.84 -22.17 7.20
CA ASP A 216 12.84 -22.85 8.05
C ASP A 216 12.08 -21.89 8.97
N LYS A 217 12.78 -20.88 9.53
CA LYS A 217 12.16 -19.88 10.41
C LYS A 217 11.30 -18.91 9.62
N ALA A 218 11.75 -18.51 8.43
CA ALA A 218 10.95 -17.66 7.56
C ALA A 218 9.66 -18.36 7.14
N LEU A 219 9.76 -19.63 6.71
CA LEU A 219 8.61 -20.44 6.32
C LEU A 219 7.64 -20.61 7.49
N ALA A 220 8.12 -20.84 8.72
CA ALA A 220 7.26 -20.91 9.90
C ALA A 220 6.47 -19.60 10.15
N VAL A 221 7.10 -18.43 9.96
CA VAL A 221 6.42 -17.13 10.05
C VAL A 221 5.38 -16.99 8.94
N LEU A 222 5.73 -17.30 7.70
CA LEU A 222 4.85 -17.20 6.54
C LEU A 222 3.65 -18.14 6.62
N HIS A 223 3.86 -19.38 7.07
CA HIS A 223 2.77 -20.32 7.35
C HIS A 223 1.77 -19.74 8.33
N ARG A 224 2.28 -19.18 9.43
CA ARG A 224 1.41 -18.56 10.42
C ARG A 224 0.64 -17.36 9.85
N LEU A 225 1.29 -16.55 9.02
CA LEU A 225 0.65 -15.42 8.35
C LEU A 225 -0.49 -15.86 7.44
N VAL A 226 -0.29 -16.85 6.57
CA VAL A 226 -1.35 -17.28 5.64
C VAL A 226 -2.47 -18.04 6.35
N GLU A 227 -2.20 -18.69 7.49
CA GLU A 227 -3.24 -19.30 8.33
C GLU A 227 -4.19 -18.25 8.92
N THR A 228 -3.67 -17.10 9.34
CA THR A 228 -4.47 -16.07 10.02
C THR A 228 -4.96 -14.96 9.08
N SER A 229 -4.23 -14.74 7.99
CA SER A 229 -4.49 -13.73 6.96
C SER A 229 -4.46 -14.41 5.58
N PRO A 230 -5.44 -15.28 5.24
CA PRO A 230 -5.43 -16.07 4.00
C PRO A 230 -5.55 -15.24 2.71
N TYR A 231 -5.81 -13.93 2.83
CA TYR A 231 -5.83 -12.99 1.72
C TYR A 231 -4.55 -12.15 1.62
N ASP A 232 -3.53 -12.43 2.44
CA ASP A 232 -2.20 -11.83 2.27
C ASP A 232 -1.45 -12.51 1.11
N LEU A 233 -1.78 -12.07 -0.10
CA LEU A 233 -1.24 -12.62 -1.33
C LEU A 233 0.29 -12.52 -1.41
N GLN A 234 0.91 -11.53 -0.76
CA GLN A 234 2.38 -11.42 -0.75
C GLN A 234 3.02 -12.54 0.09
N SER A 235 2.44 -12.92 1.22
CA SER A 235 2.92 -14.07 1.99
C SER A 235 2.73 -15.39 1.24
N HIS A 236 1.63 -15.55 0.51
CA HIS A 236 1.45 -16.70 -0.39
C HIS A 236 2.50 -16.73 -1.51
N LEU A 237 2.84 -15.57 -2.08
CA LEU A 237 3.89 -15.49 -3.09
C LEU A 237 5.24 -15.94 -2.51
N MET A 238 5.61 -15.45 -1.33
CA MET A 238 6.85 -15.86 -0.66
C MET A 238 6.87 -17.36 -0.35
N LEU A 239 5.75 -17.96 0.08
CA LEU A 239 5.65 -19.42 0.28
C LEU A 239 5.80 -20.19 -1.03
N MET A 240 5.15 -19.75 -2.10
CA MET A 240 5.24 -20.37 -3.42
C MET A 240 6.69 -20.40 -3.94
N GLU A 241 7.46 -19.36 -3.67
CA GLU A 241 8.83 -19.21 -4.17
C GLU A 241 9.90 -19.90 -3.32
N ASN A 242 9.66 -20.07 -2.01
CA ASN A 242 10.70 -20.46 -1.06
C ASN A 242 10.44 -21.77 -0.30
N ALA A 243 9.22 -22.32 -0.33
CA ALA A 243 8.92 -23.57 0.36
C ALA A 243 9.37 -24.79 -0.46
N GLU A 244 9.98 -25.78 0.18
CA GLU A 244 10.34 -27.05 -0.46
C GLU A 244 9.14 -28.00 -0.60
N ASP A 245 8.13 -27.85 0.27
CA ASP A 245 6.92 -28.69 0.24
C ASP A 245 6.04 -28.33 -0.98
N ALA A 246 5.94 -29.28 -1.91
CA ALA A 246 5.14 -29.16 -3.12
C ALA A 246 3.65 -28.92 -2.85
N ALA A 247 3.09 -29.44 -1.74
CA ALA A 247 1.70 -29.21 -1.38
C ALA A 247 1.48 -27.75 -0.95
N VAL A 248 2.41 -27.19 -0.18
CA VAL A 248 2.37 -25.81 0.31
C VAL A 248 2.52 -24.81 -0.84
N THR A 249 3.53 -25.01 -1.69
CA THR A 249 3.76 -24.13 -2.84
C THR A 249 2.57 -24.16 -3.80
N ARG A 250 2.02 -25.34 -4.08
CA ARG A 250 0.82 -25.50 -4.91
C ARG A 250 -0.40 -24.82 -4.28
N ALA A 251 -0.67 -25.02 -3.00
CA ALA A 251 -1.82 -24.40 -2.33
C ALA A 251 -1.74 -22.86 -2.34
N SER A 252 -0.54 -22.30 -2.14
CA SER A 252 -0.30 -20.86 -2.22
C SER A 252 -0.46 -20.34 -3.65
N ALA A 253 0.09 -21.04 -4.65
CA ALA A 253 -0.10 -20.70 -6.06
C ALA A 253 -1.58 -20.75 -6.47
N GLU A 254 -2.35 -21.73 -6.00
CA GLU A 254 -3.79 -21.79 -6.25
C GLU A 254 -4.54 -20.63 -5.59
N THR A 255 -4.12 -20.21 -4.39
CA THR A 255 -4.72 -19.06 -3.70
C THR A 255 -4.46 -17.76 -4.46
N LEU A 256 -3.22 -17.55 -4.92
CA LEU A 256 -2.85 -16.44 -5.79
C LEU A 256 -3.67 -16.44 -7.08
N TYR A 257 -3.69 -17.56 -7.79
CA TYR A 257 -4.40 -17.70 -9.06
C TYR A 257 -5.90 -17.37 -8.92
N ARG A 258 -6.53 -17.81 -7.83
CA ARG A 258 -7.97 -17.58 -7.58
C ARG A 258 -8.31 -16.16 -7.13
N ASN A 259 -7.42 -15.48 -6.42
CA ASN A 259 -7.77 -14.23 -5.72
C ASN A 259 -7.06 -12.98 -6.24
N ALA A 260 -5.91 -13.13 -6.90
CA ALA A 260 -5.14 -12.00 -7.38
C ALA A 260 -5.95 -11.16 -8.38
N GLU A 261 -6.00 -9.87 -8.12
CA GLU A 261 -6.53 -8.87 -9.05
C GLU A 261 -5.40 -8.28 -9.91
N SER A 262 -4.14 -8.43 -9.50
CA SER A 262 -2.96 -8.05 -10.29
C SER A 262 -2.67 -9.08 -11.38
N LEU A 263 -2.50 -8.59 -12.62
CA LEU A 263 -2.11 -9.42 -13.77
C LEU A 263 -0.79 -10.16 -13.52
N ASP A 264 0.22 -9.48 -12.98
CA ASP A 264 1.55 -10.08 -12.71
C ASP A 264 1.46 -11.27 -11.75
N LEU A 265 0.70 -11.14 -10.65
CA LEU A 265 0.52 -12.22 -9.69
C LEU A 265 -0.28 -13.38 -10.28
N HIS A 266 -1.29 -13.07 -11.11
CA HIS A 266 -2.07 -14.08 -11.80
C HIS A 266 -1.22 -14.85 -12.81
N GLU A 267 -0.42 -14.17 -13.64
CA GLU A 267 0.51 -14.78 -14.60
C GLU A 267 1.56 -15.65 -13.93
N LYS A 268 2.18 -15.13 -12.87
CA LYS A 268 3.21 -15.85 -12.12
C LYS A 268 2.68 -17.15 -11.50
N SER A 269 1.48 -17.09 -10.91
CA SER A 269 0.83 -18.27 -10.32
C SER A 269 0.30 -19.25 -11.37
N ALA A 270 -0.23 -18.78 -12.49
CA ALA A 270 -0.66 -19.64 -13.60
C ALA A 270 0.51 -20.42 -14.19
N ARG A 271 1.64 -19.75 -14.45
CA ARG A 271 2.88 -20.36 -14.92
C ARG A 271 3.39 -21.42 -13.96
N PHE A 272 3.41 -21.13 -12.66
CA PHE A 272 3.81 -22.09 -11.63
C PHE A 272 2.91 -23.34 -11.64
N LEU A 273 1.60 -23.17 -11.83
CA LEU A 273 0.63 -24.26 -11.87
C LEU A 273 0.56 -25.00 -13.21
N ASN A 274 1.35 -24.59 -14.21
CA ASN A 274 1.25 -25.04 -15.61
C ASN A 274 -0.17 -24.90 -16.17
N LYS A 275 -0.80 -23.75 -15.92
CA LYS A 275 -2.09 -23.38 -16.50
C LYS A 275 -1.87 -22.51 -17.72
N ASP A 276 -2.53 -22.86 -18.81
CA ASP A 276 -2.60 -22.01 -19.99
C ASP A 276 -3.39 -20.75 -19.64
N MET A 277 -2.87 -19.60 -20.08
CA MET A 277 -3.54 -18.32 -19.99
C MET A 277 -3.91 -17.85 -21.39
N ALA A 278 -5.03 -17.14 -21.49
CA ALA A 278 -5.38 -16.49 -22.74
C ALA A 278 -4.32 -15.46 -23.12
N ASP A 279 -3.71 -15.64 -24.30
CA ASP A 279 -2.76 -14.68 -24.88
C ASP A 279 -3.51 -13.65 -25.74
N ARG A 280 -3.07 -12.40 -25.66
CA ARG A 280 -3.54 -11.32 -26.53
C ARG A 280 -3.24 -11.62 -27.99
N ASP A 281 -2.14 -12.31 -28.28
CA ASP A 281 -1.77 -12.62 -29.65
C ASP A 281 -2.69 -13.64 -30.31
N ASP A 282 -3.31 -14.51 -29.52
CA ASP A 282 -4.31 -15.49 -29.96
C ASP A 282 -5.69 -14.87 -30.24
N LEU A 283 -5.94 -13.63 -29.78
CA LEU A 283 -7.21 -12.97 -30.03
C LEU A 283 -7.39 -12.65 -31.52
N PRO A 284 -8.54 -12.98 -32.12
CA PRO A 284 -8.82 -12.61 -33.49
C PRO A 284 -8.87 -11.09 -33.66
N VAL A 285 -8.29 -10.61 -34.75
CA VAL A 285 -8.35 -9.20 -35.14
C VAL A 285 -9.78 -8.86 -35.56
N ILE A 286 -10.19 -7.63 -35.30
CA ILE A 286 -11.45 -7.10 -35.85
C ILE A 286 -11.32 -6.90 -37.37
N GLU A 287 -12.12 -7.65 -38.15
CA GLU A 287 -11.94 -7.70 -39.62
C GLU A 287 -13.19 -7.36 -40.44
N LYS A 288 -14.39 -7.59 -39.89
CA LYS A 288 -15.65 -7.42 -40.63
C LYS A 288 -16.68 -6.68 -39.78
N PRO A 289 -17.58 -5.90 -40.41
CA PRO A 289 -18.74 -5.36 -39.74
C PRO A 289 -19.60 -6.48 -39.14
N GLU A 290 -19.79 -6.40 -37.84
CA GLU A 290 -20.68 -7.26 -37.08
C GLU A 290 -22.07 -6.60 -36.98
N ASP A 291 -23.15 -7.30 -37.34
CA ASP A 291 -24.50 -6.72 -37.45
C ASP A 291 -25.57 -7.34 -36.52
N ARG A 292 -25.16 -8.28 -35.66
CA ARG A 292 -26.02 -8.99 -34.70
C ARG A 292 -26.07 -8.28 -33.35
N LEU A 293 -27.08 -8.59 -32.54
CA LEU A 293 -27.12 -8.12 -31.15
C LEU A 293 -26.01 -8.83 -30.36
N GLN A 294 -24.92 -8.11 -30.10
CA GLN A 294 -23.78 -8.62 -29.35
C GLN A 294 -22.95 -7.51 -28.74
N LEU A 295 -22.16 -7.86 -27.73
CA LEU A 295 -21.15 -7.00 -27.14
C LEU A 295 -19.76 -7.40 -27.64
N LEU A 296 -19.08 -6.45 -28.28
CA LEU A 296 -17.69 -6.55 -28.67
C LEU A 296 -16.79 -5.91 -27.61
N LEU A 297 -15.96 -6.72 -26.96
CA LEU A 297 -14.94 -6.28 -26.01
C LEU A 297 -13.58 -6.19 -26.69
N ILE A 298 -12.89 -5.08 -26.45
CA ILE A 298 -11.56 -4.81 -27.01
C ILE A 298 -10.60 -4.48 -25.87
N PRO A 299 -9.59 -5.31 -25.56
CA PRO A 299 -8.63 -5.01 -24.50
C PRO A 299 -7.66 -3.89 -24.95
N LEU A 300 -7.66 -2.79 -24.19
CA LEU A 300 -6.86 -1.58 -24.40
C LEU A 300 -5.72 -1.53 -23.37
N GLY A 301 -4.59 -2.16 -23.70
CA GLY A 301 -3.42 -2.28 -22.82
C GLY A 301 -3.24 -3.68 -22.22
N PRO A 302 -2.40 -3.82 -21.17
CA PRO A 302 -2.23 -5.07 -20.44
C PRO A 302 -3.50 -5.36 -19.63
N VAL A 303 -4.35 -6.23 -20.17
CA VAL A 303 -5.60 -6.64 -19.57
C VAL A 303 -5.56 -8.14 -19.36
N ASP A 304 -5.92 -8.57 -18.16
CA ASP A 304 -6.13 -9.98 -17.86
C ASP A 304 -7.32 -10.51 -18.70
N LEU A 305 -7.00 -11.34 -19.70
CA LEU A 305 -7.99 -11.86 -20.63
C LEU A 305 -8.88 -12.94 -20.01
N ASP A 306 -8.38 -13.68 -19.03
CA ASP A 306 -9.19 -14.65 -18.28
C ASP A 306 -10.23 -13.92 -17.43
N LEU A 307 -9.85 -12.78 -16.81
CA LEU A 307 -10.75 -11.92 -16.05
C LEU A 307 -11.86 -11.37 -16.97
N LEU A 308 -11.46 -10.90 -18.15
CA LEU A 308 -12.37 -10.38 -19.15
C LEU A 308 -13.34 -11.45 -19.66
N ALA A 309 -12.85 -12.67 -19.87
CA ALA A 309 -13.66 -13.81 -20.29
C ALA A 309 -14.68 -14.22 -19.22
N ASP A 310 -14.29 -14.22 -17.94
CA ASP A 310 -15.21 -14.53 -16.85
C ASP A 310 -16.26 -13.42 -16.67
N ALA A 311 -15.87 -12.14 -16.78
CA ALA A 311 -16.81 -11.04 -16.73
C ALA A 311 -17.78 -11.05 -17.92
N ALA A 312 -17.32 -11.46 -19.10
CA ALA A 312 -18.15 -11.66 -20.28
C ALA A 312 -19.22 -12.74 -20.07
N LYS A 313 -18.88 -13.86 -19.41
CA LYS A 313 -19.86 -14.91 -19.07
C LYS A 313 -20.97 -14.36 -18.17
N ILE A 314 -20.60 -13.69 -17.06
CA ILE A 314 -21.56 -13.09 -16.13
C ILE A 314 -22.41 -12.03 -16.84
N TYR A 315 -21.80 -11.20 -17.69
CA TYR A 315 -22.54 -10.23 -18.50
C TYR A 315 -23.59 -10.90 -19.41
N THR A 316 -23.22 -11.99 -20.08
CA THR A 316 -24.17 -12.76 -20.91
C THR A 316 -25.28 -13.35 -20.05
N GLU A 317 -25.00 -13.80 -18.83
CA GLU A 317 -26.05 -14.25 -17.89
C GLU A 317 -27.01 -13.12 -17.51
N ILE A 318 -26.48 -11.91 -17.23
CA ILE A 318 -27.30 -10.73 -16.87
C ILE A 318 -28.21 -10.31 -18.03
N THR A 319 -27.68 -10.26 -19.26
CA THR A 319 -28.31 -9.58 -20.40
C THR A 319 -28.86 -10.51 -21.48
N SER A 320 -28.47 -11.79 -21.45
CA SER A 320 -28.61 -12.76 -22.54
C SER A 320 -28.07 -12.26 -23.90
N VAL A 321 -27.15 -11.29 -23.89
CA VAL A 321 -26.45 -10.82 -25.08
C VAL A 321 -25.12 -11.55 -25.22
N PRO A 322 -24.82 -12.15 -26.38
CA PRO A 322 -23.53 -12.77 -26.65
C PRO A 322 -22.38 -11.75 -26.55
N VAL A 323 -21.25 -12.20 -26.01
CA VAL A 323 -20.02 -11.39 -25.94
C VAL A 323 -18.95 -12.01 -26.82
N ILE A 324 -18.27 -11.17 -27.59
CA ILE A 324 -17.07 -11.54 -28.36
C ILE A 324 -15.90 -10.66 -27.94
N VAL A 325 -14.71 -11.25 -27.84
CA VAL A 325 -13.47 -10.53 -27.58
C VAL A 325 -12.65 -10.47 -28.87
N ARG A 326 -12.14 -9.29 -29.22
CA ARG A 326 -11.26 -9.07 -30.38
C ARG A 326 -10.14 -8.12 -30.02
N LYS A 327 -9.05 -8.17 -30.78
CA LYS A 327 -7.99 -7.16 -30.70
C LYS A 327 -8.07 -6.15 -31.84
N LEU A 328 -7.55 -4.95 -31.58
CA LEU A 328 -7.26 -3.97 -32.62
C LEU A 328 -6.18 -4.49 -33.56
N ARG A 329 -6.19 -4.03 -34.81
CA ARG A 329 -5.14 -4.35 -35.78
C ARG A 329 -3.78 -3.79 -35.35
N GLU A 330 -3.79 -2.59 -34.79
CA GLU A 330 -2.60 -1.94 -34.25
C GLU A 330 -2.63 -1.99 -32.72
N PRO A 331 -1.48 -2.17 -32.04
CA PRO A 331 -1.41 -2.08 -30.60
C PRO A 331 -1.97 -0.75 -30.08
N TRP A 332 -2.82 -0.81 -29.06
CA TRP A 332 -3.35 0.38 -28.42
C TRP A 332 -2.25 1.11 -27.65
N ALA A 333 -2.06 2.40 -27.93
CA ALA A 333 -1.11 3.26 -27.25
C ALA A 333 -1.83 4.52 -26.72
N PRO A 334 -2.19 4.58 -25.42
CA PRO A 334 -2.94 5.70 -24.86
C PRO A 334 -2.11 6.99 -24.71
N GLY A 335 -0.78 6.90 -24.86
CA GLY A 335 0.17 7.97 -24.60
C GLY A 335 0.55 8.08 -23.13
N GLN A 336 1.03 9.25 -22.73
CA GLN A 336 1.29 9.57 -21.32
C GLN A 336 -0.04 9.84 -20.58
N PRO A 337 -0.11 9.58 -19.26
CA PRO A 337 -1.25 9.99 -18.45
C PRO A 337 -1.47 11.51 -18.48
N ASP A 338 -2.72 11.95 -18.37
CA ASP A 338 -3.10 13.37 -18.42
C ASP A 338 -2.96 14.06 -17.06
N ARG A 339 -3.04 13.31 -15.96
CA ARG A 339 -2.81 13.81 -14.61
C ARG A 339 -2.30 12.72 -13.67
N PRO A 340 -1.73 13.09 -12.51
CA PRO A 340 -1.28 12.11 -11.53
C PRO A 340 -2.44 11.31 -10.93
N PHE A 341 -2.09 10.17 -10.35
CA PHE A 341 -3.01 9.32 -9.60
C PHE A 341 -2.46 9.13 -8.19
N LEU A 342 -3.26 9.50 -7.19
CA LEU A 342 -2.85 9.40 -5.78
C LEU A 342 -4.05 9.06 -4.91
N PHE A 343 -3.96 7.92 -4.24
CA PHE A 343 -4.79 7.61 -3.09
C PHE A 343 -4.04 7.99 -1.83
N TYR A 344 -4.69 8.77 -0.97
CA TYR A 344 -4.12 9.20 0.29
C TYR A 344 -5.20 9.13 1.38
N ASN A 345 -4.89 8.45 2.49
CA ASN A 345 -5.82 8.22 3.60
C ASN A 345 -7.18 7.66 3.14
N GLY A 346 -7.19 6.64 2.28
CA GLY A 346 -8.40 6.02 1.76
C GLY A 346 -9.22 6.88 0.79
N GLN A 347 -8.70 8.02 0.33
CA GLN A 347 -9.39 8.89 -0.62
C GLN A 347 -8.55 9.16 -1.86
N LEU A 348 -9.18 9.06 -3.04
CA LEU A 348 -8.59 9.55 -4.28
C LEU A 348 -8.50 11.07 -4.23
N VAL A 349 -7.28 11.58 -4.35
CA VAL A 349 -6.97 13.01 -4.41
C VAL A 349 -7.52 13.58 -5.71
N ASN A 350 -8.22 14.71 -5.62
CA ASN A 350 -8.70 15.44 -6.79
C ASN A 350 -7.70 16.54 -7.15
N PHE A 351 -7.01 16.40 -8.28
CA PHE A 351 -6.09 17.42 -8.78
C PHE A 351 -6.80 18.64 -9.38
N ALA A 352 -8.11 18.56 -9.67
CA ALA A 352 -8.90 19.67 -10.22
C ALA A 352 -8.25 20.35 -11.45
N GLY A 353 -7.60 19.56 -12.32
CA GLY A 353 -6.90 20.05 -13.51
C GLY A 353 -5.53 20.69 -13.26
N LYS A 354 -5.02 20.67 -12.01
CA LYS A 354 -3.68 21.17 -11.66
C LYS A 354 -2.61 20.18 -12.08
N SER A 355 -1.44 20.70 -12.43
CA SER A 355 -0.24 19.86 -12.61
C SER A 355 0.23 19.29 -11.26
N GLU A 356 1.05 18.24 -11.30
CA GLU A 356 1.70 17.70 -10.11
C GLU A 356 2.48 18.80 -9.34
N ALA A 357 3.21 19.64 -10.07
CA ALA A 357 4.00 20.71 -9.50
C ALA A 357 3.12 21.76 -8.79
N ASP A 358 2.01 22.15 -9.40
CA ASP A 358 1.08 23.12 -8.81
C ASP A 358 0.41 22.55 -7.55
N PHE A 359 0.01 21.27 -7.58
CA PHE A 359 -0.57 20.59 -6.42
C PHE A 359 0.41 20.51 -5.26
N LEU A 360 1.66 20.09 -5.51
CA LEU A 360 2.69 20.01 -4.46
C LEU A 360 3.05 21.39 -3.91
N ALA A 361 3.08 22.43 -4.74
CA ALA A 361 3.35 23.81 -4.31
C ALA A 361 2.23 24.36 -3.41
N GLU A 362 0.96 24.14 -3.77
CA GLU A 362 -0.18 24.53 -2.95
C GLU A 362 -0.20 23.76 -1.62
N LEU A 363 0.00 22.44 -1.67
CA LEU A 363 0.05 21.62 -0.47
C LEU A 363 1.17 22.09 0.45
N ARG A 364 2.35 22.40 -0.11
CA ARG A 364 3.48 22.97 0.62
C ARG A 364 3.14 24.30 1.30
N HIS A 365 2.39 25.17 0.62
CA HIS A 365 1.96 26.46 1.16
C HIS A 365 0.92 26.32 2.28
N SER A 366 0.10 25.26 2.23
CA SER A 366 -0.93 24.97 3.25
C SER A 366 -0.38 24.32 4.52
N MET A 367 0.84 23.79 4.48
CA MET A 367 1.46 23.07 5.59
C MET A 367 2.49 23.93 6.33
N PRO A 368 2.66 23.75 7.66
CA PRO A 368 3.72 24.42 8.40
C PRO A 368 5.11 24.04 7.84
N ASP A 369 6.11 24.89 8.09
CA ASP A 369 7.50 24.58 7.73
C ASP A 369 8.19 23.73 8.81
N ASP A 370 7.68 22.52 9.02
CA ASP A 370 8.23 21.56 9.98
C ASP A 370 8.67 20.24 9.34
N ALA A 371 9.38 19.42 10.11
CA ALA A 371 9.99 18.18 9.63
C ALA A 371 8.93 17.17 9.16
N LEU A 372 7.82 17.07 9.88
CA LEU A 372 6.71 16.18 9.55
C LEU A 372 6.04 16.56 8.24
N SER A 373 5.81 17.85 8.01
CA SER A 373 5.23 18.36 6.76
C SER A 373 6.17 18.14 5.57
N ARG A 374 7.48 18.39 5.76
CA ARG A 374 8.49 18.10 4.73
C ARG A 374 8.56 16.61 4.39
N TYR A 375 8.50 15.73 5.39
CA TYR A 375 8.41 14.28 5.20
C TYR A 375 7.17 13.88 4.41
N THR A 376 6.01 14.39 4.83
CA THR A 376 4.72 14.10 4.19
C THR A 376 4.74 14.50 2.72
N LEU A 377 5.25 15.69 2.41
CA LEU A 377 5.38 16.17 1.02
C LEU A 377 6.36 15.33 0.20
N ARG A 378 7.50 14.94 0.76
CA ARG A 378 8.47 14.06 0.09
C ARG A 378 7.84 12.72 -0.25
N ARG A 379 7.18 12.09 0.73
CA ARG A 379 6.48 10.81 0.55
C ARG A 379 5.38 10.91 -0.50
N LEU A 380 4.55 11.96 -0.45
CA LEU A 380 3.51 12.18 -1.45
C LEU A 380 4.09 12.34 -2.85
N LYS A 381 5.21 13.04 -2.99
CA LYS A 381 5.92 13.17 -4.27
C LYS A 381 6.46 11.82 -4.78
N GLU A 382 7.02 10.99 -3.90
CA GLU A 382 7.46 9.63 -4.25
C GLU A 382 6.27 8.75 -4.69
N GLU A 383 5.15 8.80 -3.97
CA GLU A 383 3.92 8.07 -4.31
C GLU A 383 3.30 8.54 -5.64
N LEU A 384 3.41 9.83 -5.97
CA LEU A 384 2.98 10.37 -7.27
C LEU A 384 3.82 9.82 -8.42
N GLY A 385 5.14 9.71 -8.24
CA GLY A 385 6.04 9.16 -9.25
C GLY A 385 5.92 7.65 -9.46
N ALA A 386 5.49 6.90 -8.43
CA ALA A 386 5.38 5.45 -8.47
C ALA A 386 4.06 4.94 -9.10
N ASN A 387 3.01 5.76 -9.11
CA ASN A 387 1.69 5.35 -9.59
C ASN A 387 1.52 5.64 -11.09
N ALA A 388 0.94 4.69 -11.83
CA ALA A 388 0.41 4.96 -13.17
C ALA A 388 -0.68 6.03 -13.05
N GLY A 389 -0.50 7.16 -13.75
CA GLY A 389 -1.42 8.31 -13.68
C GLY A 389 -2.84 7.99 -14.18
N GLN A 390 -3.66 9.03 -14.34
CA GLN A 390 -5.01 8.90 -14.89
C GLN A 390 -5.07 9.42 -16.32
N TYR A 391 -5.84 8.74 -17.16
CA TYR A 391 -6.09 9.12 -18.55
C TYR A 391 -7.45 9.80 -18.72
N ASP A 392 -7.50 10.86 -19.53
CA ASP A 392 -8.74 11.51 -19.93
C ASP A 392 -9.48 10.62 -20.93
N ALA A 393 -10.59 10.03 -20.49
CA ALA A 393 -11.40 9.16 -21.31
C ALA A 393 -12.02 9.91 -22.51
N ASP A 394 -12.31 11.20 -22.39
CA ASP A 394 -12.86 12.01 -23.48
C ASP A 394 -11.81 12.25 -24.57
N ARG A 395 -10.53 12.32 -24.20
CA ARG A 395 -9.39 12.35 -25.14
C ARG A 395 -9.16 10.97 -25.80
N LEU A 396 -9.24 9.88 -25.03
CA LEU A 396 -8.95 8.53 -25.52
C LEU A 396 -10.05 7.96 -26.43
N LEU A 397 -11.30 8.35 -26.21
CA LEU A 397 -12.44 7.72 -26.86
C LEU A 397 -12.50 7.97 -28.38
N PRO A 398 -12.27 9.19 -28.92
CA PRO A 398 -12.30 9.39 -30.37
C PRO A 398 -11.23 8.60 -31.14
N PRO A 399 -9.94 8.57 -30.75
CA PRO A 399 -8.94 7.70 -31.38
C PRO A 399 -9.32 6.22 -31.35
N PHE A 400 -9.84 5.73 -30.22
CA PHE A 400 -10.35 4.35 -30.12
C PHE A 400 -11.48 4.10 -31.12
N LEU A 401 -12.50 4.96 -31.15
CA LEU A 401 -13.64 4.82 -32.07
C LEU A 401 -13.23 4.91 -33.54
N ASN A 402 -12.28 5.78 -33.87
CA ASN A 402 -11.72 5.88 -35.22
C ASN A 402 -10.97 4.61 -35.64
N SER A 403 -10.26 3.95 -34.70
CA SER A 403 -9.55 2.70 -34.99
C SER A 403 -10.48 1.52 -35.33
N ILE A 404 -11.74 1.59 -34.88
CA ILE A 404 -12.75 0.55 -35.12
C ILE A 404 -13.79 0.93 -36.18
N ALA A 405 -13.79 2.18 -36.65
CA ALA A 405 -14.81 2.76 -37.53
C ALA A 405 -15.13 1.91 -38.77
N GLY A 406 -14.11 1.28 -39.37
CA GLY A 406 -14.26 0.44 -40.56
C GLY A 406 -14.86 -0.95 -40.30
N TYR A 407 -15.07 -1.33 -39.03
CA TYR A 407 -15.42 -2.69 -38.64
C TYR A 407 -16.66 -2.78 -37.74
N VAL A 408 -17.32 -1.65 -37.47
CA VAL A 408 -18.57 -1.63 -36.71
C VAL A 408 -19.72 -1.36 -37.68
N SER A 409 -20.78 -2.15 -37.60
CA SER A 409 -21.99 -1.91 -38.39
C SER A 409 -22.60 -0.54 -38.05
N ASP A 410 -23.21 0.08 -39.04
CA ASP A 410 -24.08 1.24 -38.90
C ASP A 410 -25.31 0.98 -38.03
N ARG A 411 -25.68 -0.30 -37.82
CA ARG A 411 -26.77 -0.70 -36.93
C ARG A 411 -26.33 -0.64 -35.47
N PRO A 412 -27.18 -0.16 -34.55
CA PRO A 412 -26.84 -0.04 -33.14
C PRO A 412 -26.73 -1.40 -32.40
N ARG A 413 -27.03 -2.52 -33.06
CA ARG A 413 -27.10 -3.86 -32.45
C ARG A 413 -25.75 -4.36 -31.93
N THR A 414 -24.65 -3.93 -32.55
CA THR A 414 -23.31 -4.24 -32.05
C THR A 414 -22.87 -3.14 -31.08
N MET A 415 -22.76 -3.50 -29.80
CA MET A 415 -22.23 -2.63 -28.75
C MET A 415 -20.73 -2.82 -28.67
N VAL A 416 -19.95 -1.74 -28.58
CA VAL A 416 -18.49 -1.83 -28.51
C VAL A 416 -17.97 -1.18 -27.23
N VAL A 417 -17.16 -1.92 -26.48
CA VAL A 417 -16.52 -1.45 -25.25
C VAL A 417 -15.03 -1.78 -25.30
N GLY A 418 -14.19 -0.74 -25.29
CA GLY A 418 -12.77 -0.86 -24.99
C GLY A 418 -12.58 -1.04 -23.49
N VAL A 419 -11.86 -2.07 -23.05
CA VAL A 419 -11.64 -2.36 -21.62
C VAL A 419 -10.18 -2.17 -21.26
N THR A 420 -9.89 -1.45 -20.18
CA THR A 420 -8.51 -1.16 -19.74
C THR A 420 -8.32 -1.39 -18.23
N SER A 421 -7.09 -1.73 -17.83
CA SER A 421 -6.63 -1.76 -16.44
C SER A 421 -6.15 -0.39 -15.96
N GLU A 422 -5.98 0.57 -16.87
CA GLU A 422 -5.52 1.92 -16.56
C GLU A 422 -6.63 2.75 -15.91
N ASN A 423 -6.27 3.70 -15.05
CA ASN A 423 -7.27 4.58 -14.45
C ASN A 423 -7.73 5.65 -15.43
N ILE A 424 -9.04 5.94 -15.45
CA ILE A 424 -9.62 6.95 -16.35
C ILE A 424 -10.48 7.97 -15.59
N PHE A 425 -10.55 9.18 -16.14
CA PHE A 425 -11.45 10.24 -15.69
C PHE A 425 -12.14 10.92 -16.88
N SER A 426 -13.12 11.78 -16.60
CA SER A 426 -13.78 12.62 -17.60
C SER A 426 -14.25 13.92 -16.94
N GLY A 427 -13.99 15.06 -17.61
CA GLY A 427 -14.26 16.39 -17.07
C GLY A 427 -13.69 16.61 -15.66
N GLU A 428 -14.54 17.09 -14.74
CA GLU A 428 -14.17 17.37 -13.35
C GLU A 428 -14.24 16.14 -12.43
N ALA A 429 -14.63 14.97 -12.94
CA ALA A 429 -14.75 13.78 -12.11
C ALA A 429 -13.37 13.30 -11.63
N ARG A 430 -13.32 12.78 -10.39
CA ARG A 430 -12.09 12.17 -9.84
C ARG A 430 -11.70 10.89 -10.58
N PHE A 431 -12.69 10.13 -11.00
CA PHE A 431 -12.56 8.97 -11.86
C PHE A 431 -13.93 8.67 -12.48
N VAL A 432 -13.95 7.82 -13.48
CA VAL A 432 -15.18 7.20 -14.01
C VAL A 432 -14.91 5.72 -14.27
N PHE A 433 -15.93 4.86 -14.10
CA PHE A 433 -15.80 3.46 -14.52
C PHE A 433 -15.85 3.33 -16.03
N SER A 434 -16.70 4.11 -16.70
CA SER A 434 -16.78 4.15 -18.15
C SER A 434 -17.28 5.48 -18.68
N THR A 435 -16.92 5.78 -19.94
CA THR A 435 -17.48 6.88 -20.73
C THR A 435 -18.10 6.34 -22.01
N TYR A 436 -19.00 7.10 -22.62
CA TYR A 436 -19.66 6.74 -23.88
C TYR A 436 -19.81 7.99 -24.74
N ALA A 437 -19.42 7.89 -26.00
CA ALA A 437 -19.54 8.94 -27.01
C ALA A 437 -19.61 8.33 -28.40
N GLY A 438 -19.93 9.16 -29.39
CA GLY A 438 -19.85 8.84 -30.81
C GLY A 438 -19.03 9.86 -31.57
N VAL A 439 -18.27 9.40 -32.57
CA VAL A 439 -17.59 10.26 -33.55
C VAL A 439 -18.47 10.49 -34.78
N SER A 440 -19.50 9.67 -34.97
CA SER A 440 -20.55 9.84 -35.97
C SER A 440 -21.86 9.20 -35.47
N PRO A 441 -23.00 9.38 -36.14
CA PRO A 441 -24.24 8.68 -35.79
C PRO A 441 -24.09 7.15 -35.81
N THR A 442 -23.23 6.63 -36.67
CA THR A 442 -23.00 5.19 -36.87
C THR A 442 -21.87 4.64 -36.02
N ILE A 443 -20.92 5.46 -35.57
CA ILE A 443 -19.74 5.03 -34.82
C ILE A 443 -19.78 5.62 -33.42
N SER A 444 -20.11 4.77 -32.44
CA SER A 444 -20.06 5.11 -31.03
C SER A 444 -19.79 3.89 -30.18
N GLY A 445 -19.31 4.12 -28.96
CA GLY A 445 -18.97 3.04 -28.04
C GLY A 445 -18.47 3.62 -26.72
N SER A 446 -17.88 2.74 -25.92
CA SER A 446 -17.40 3.08 -24.59
C SER A 446 -15.95 2.68 -24.37
N ILE A 447 -15.29 3.38 -23.45
CA ILE A 447 -14.10 2.88 -22.75
C ILE A 447 -14.52 2.61 -21.32
N LEU A 448 -14.13 1.45 -20.79
CA LEU A 448 -14.35 1.04 -19.40
C LEU A 448 -13.00 0.72 -18.75
N SER A 449 -12.79 1.26 -17.55
CA SER A 449 -11.66 0.92 -16.68
C SER A 449 -12.13 0.05 -15.52
N TYR A 450 -11.38 -1.02 -15.24
CA TYR A 450 -11.58 -1.79 -14.01
C TYR A 450 -10.61 -1.42 -12.88
N ARG A 451 -9.74 -0.42 -13.05
CA ARG A 451 -8.79 0.00 -12.00
C ARG A 451 -9.51 0.36 -10.71
N MET A 452 -10.55 1.17 -10.83
CA MET A 452 -11.35 1.65 -9.69
C MET A 452 -12.36 0.60 -9.18
N LEU A 453 -12.43 -0.57 -9.83
CA LEU A 453 -13.22 -1.73 -9.39
C LEU A 453 -12.40 -2.70 -8.53
N MET A 454 -11.08 -2.57 -8.52
CA MET A 454 -10.17 -3.37 -7.71
C MET A 454 -10.33 -3.07 -6.20
N ALA A 455 -9.76 -3.93 -5.37
CA ALA A 455 -9.58 -3.69 -3.94
C ALA A 455 -8.64 -2.50 -3.71
N PHE A 456 -9.05 -1.57 -2.85
CA PHE A 456 -8.23 -0.47 -2.35
C PHE A 456 -7.95 -0.65 -0.86
N GLU A 457 -6.88 0.02 -0.39
CA GLU A 457 -6.36 0.06 0.99
C GLU A 457 -7.20 -0.64 2.06
N GLY A 458 -6.66 -1.72 2.62
CA GLY A 458 -7.29 -2.48 3.71
C GLY A 458 -8.33 -3.51 3.27
N GLN A 459 -8.75 -3.51 2.01
CA GLN A 459 -9.63 -4.57 1.47
C GLN A 459 -8.80 -5.74 0.93
N PRO A 460 -9.15 -7.00 1.25
CA PRO A 460 -8.53 -8.16 0.64
C PRO A 460 -8.86 -8.21 -0.85
N GLN A 461 -7.90 -8.54 -1.70
CA GLN A 461 -8.13 -8.79 -3.13
C GLN A 461 -9.06 -9.98 -3.33
N SER A 462 -9.97 -9.87 -4.29
CA SER A 462 -10.87 -10.94 -4.68
C SER A 462 -11.20 -10.84 -6.16
N ARG A 463 -10.55 -11.69 -6.95
CA ARG A 463 -10.82 -11.82 -8.39
C ARG A 463 -12.30 -12.03 -8.69
N THR A 464 -13.00 -12.92 -7.96
CA THR A 464 -14.45 -13.13 -8.14
C THR A 464 -15.25 -11.84 -7.98
N ARG A 465 -14.96 -11.05 -6.94
CA ARG A 465 -15.63 -9.76 -6.73
C ARG A 465 -15.30 -8.77 -7.85
N LEU A 466 -14.04 -8.71 -8.31
CA LEU A 466 -13.65 -7.89 -9.44
C LEU A 466 -14.38 -8.30 -10.74
N THR A 467 -14.49 -9.59 -11.02
CA THR A 467 -15.23 -10.14 -12.16
C THR A 467 -16.69 -9.69 -12.14
N GLU A 468 -17.37 -9.82 -10.99
CA GLU A 468 -18.76 -9.37 -10.84
C GLU A 468 -18.91 -7.87 -11.04
N ARG A 469 -18.03 -7.08 -10.42
CA ARG A 469 -18.00 -5.61 -10.57
C ARG A 469 -17.80 -5.19 -12.03
N LEU A 470 -16.86 -5.83 -12.73
CA LEU A 470 -16.61 -5.60 -14.15
C LEU A 470 -17.84 -5.95 -14.99
N ALA A 471 -18.46 -7.11 -14.78
CA ALA A 471 -19.67 -7.51 -15.49
C ALA A 471 -20.84 -6.53 -15.27
N LYS A 472 -21.04 -6.06 -14.03
CA LYS A 472 -22.05 -5.06 -13.69
C LYS A 472 -21.82 -3.72 -14.39
N GLU A 473 -20.57 -3.27 -14.50
CA GLU A 473 -20.25 -1.99 -15.15
C GLU A 473 -20.12 -2.12 -16.69
N LEU A 474 -19.97 -3.33 -17.23
CA LEU A 474 -20.14 -3.58 -18.66
C LEU A 474 -21.56 -3.30 -19.13
N VAL A 475 -22.59 -3.52 -18.29
CA VAL A 475 -24.00 -3.22 -18.63
C VAL A 475 -24.22 -1.75 -18.99
N PRO A 476 -23.86 -0.76 -18.14
CA PRO A 476 -23.96 0.65 -18.51
C PRO A 476 -23.02 1.09 -19.63
N ALA A 477 -21.84 0.48 -19.76
CA ALA A 477 -20.93 0.76 -20.87
C ALA A 477 -21.49 0.27 -22.22
N SER A 478 -22.26 -0.81 -22.25
CA SER A 478 -22.79 -1.38 -23.50
C SER A 478 -24.17 -0.83 -23.87
N LEU A 479 -25.15 -0.87 -22.97
CA LEU A 479 -26.56 -0.67 -23.29
C LEU A 479 -26.90 0.77 -23.71
N LYS A 480 -26.03 1.73 -23.39
CA LYS A 480 -26.19 3.13 -23.81
C LYS A 480 -26.20 3.28 -25.33
N ARG A 481 -25.52 2.39 -26.07
CA ARG A 481 -25.54 2.34 -27.54
C ARG A 481 -26.94 2.05 -28.10
N LEU A 482 -27.73 1.26 -27.38
CA LEU A 482 -29.09 0.88 -27.78
C LEU A 482 -30.12 1.97 -27.47
N GLY A 483 -29.71 3.09 -26.85
CA GLY A 483 -30.63 4.17 -26.47
C GLY A 483 -31.59 3.78 -25.33
N ILE A 484 -31.33 2.67 -24.63
CA ILE A 484 -32.14 2.26 -23.48
C ILE A 484 -31.90 3.27 -22.34
N PRO A 485 -32.95 3.86 -21.74
CA PRO A 485 -32.78 4.77 -20.62
C PRO A 485 -32.25 4.03 -19.38
N ARG A 486 -31.41 4.70 -18.59
CA ARG A 486 -30.88 4.11 -17.35
C ARG A 486 -32.01 3.75 -16.40
N ALA A 487 -31.87 2.61 -15.73
CA ALA A 487 -32.81 2.17 -14.71
C ALA A 487 -32.80 3.12 -13.50
N THR A 488 -33.98 3.44 -12.98
CA THR A 488 -34.15 4.13 -11.70
C THR A 488 -34.09 3.17 -10.51
N ASP A 489 -34.32 1.87 -10.74
CA ASP A 489 -34.16 0.82 -9.74
C ASP A 489 -32.69 0.72 -9.33
N PRO A 490 -32.36 0.99 -8.06
CA PRO A 490 -30.98 0.98 -7.61
C PRO A 490 -30.34 -0.43 -7.60
N SER A 491 -31.11 -1.50 -7.67
CA SER A 491 -30.60 -2.87 -7.74
C SER A 491 -30.30 -3.32 -9.18
N ASP A 492 -30.74 -2.57 -10.19
CA ASP A 492 -30.48 -2.90 -11.59
C ASP A 492 -29.00 -2.63 -11.95
N PRO A 493 -28.29 -3.55 -12.62
CA PRO A 493 -26.91 -3.34 -13.02
C PRO A 493 -26.72 -2.16 -14.00
N TYR A 494 -27.75 -1.76 -14.75
CA TYR A 494 -27.77 -0.60 -15.63
C TYR A 494 -28.01 0.75 -14.91
N SER A 495 -28.32 0.72 -13.61
CA SER A 495 -28.46 1.95 -12.80
C SER A 495 -27.13 2.69 -12.66
N TYR A 496 -27.18 3.97 -12.27
CA TYR A 496 -25.98 4.78 -12.10
C TYR A 496 -25.15 4.36 -10.86
N SER A 497 -23.84 4.22 -11.06
CA SER A 497 -22.84 4.01 -10.01
C SER A 497 -22.00 5.27 -9.84
N ASN A 498 -21.91 5.77 -8.62
CA ASN A 498 -21.05 6.91 -8.25
C ASN A 498 -19.85 6.50 -7.36
N GLY A 499 -19.68 5.20 -7.12
CA GLY A 499 -18.68 4.65 -6.22
C GLY A 499 -18.74 3.12 -6.21
N ILE A 500 -17.74 2.49 -5.60
CA ILE A 500 -17.59 1.03 -5.59
C ILE A 500 -18.68 0.35 -4.76
N GLU A 501 -19.08 0.98 -3.66
CA GLU A 501 -20.17 0.51 -2.80
C GLU A 501 -21.48 0.42 -3.57
N ARG A 502 -21.67 1.35 -4.51
CA ARG A 502 -22.85 1.39 -5.36
C ARG A 502 -22.85 0.27 -6.40
N VAL A 503 -21.67 -0.09 -6.92
CA VAL A 503 -21.51 -1.26 -7.81
C VAL A 503 -21.82 -2.55 -7.04
N ASP A 504 -21.34 -2.66 -5.80
CA ASP A 504 -21.54 -3.85 -4.97
C ASP A 504 -23.02 -4.09 -4.63
N GLN A 505 -23.80 -3.01 -4.46
CA GLN A 505 -25.25 -3.08 -4.19
C GLN A 505 -26.11 -3.52 -5.40
N LYS A 506 -25.60 -3.40 -6.62
CA LYS A 506 -26.32 -3.85 -7.82
C LYS A 506 -26.47 -5.37 -7.81
N SER A 507 -27.58 -5.86 -8.32
CA SER A 507 -27.81 -7.28 -8.57
C SER A 507 -27.18 -7.72 -9.90
N LEU A 508 -27.15 -9.03 -10.13
CA LEU A 508 -26.78 -9.63 -11.43
C LEU A 508 -28.02 -9.88 -12.31
N ARG A 509 -29.07 -9.06 -12.17
CA ARG A 509 -30.31 -9.20 -12.93
C ARG A 509 -30.83 -7.84 -13.39
N LEU A 510 -31.22 -7.74 -14.66
CA LEU A 510 -31.92 -6.56 -15.15
C LEU A 510 -33.31 -6.46 -14.50
N SER A 511 -33.71 -5.24 -14.17
CA SER A 511 -35.10 -4.94 -13.81
C SER A 511 -36.01 -5.19 -15.01
N ALA A 512 -37.30 -5.43 -14.74
CA ALA A 512 -38.27 -5.73 -15.80
C ALA A 512 -38.33 -4.65 -16.91
N PRO A 513 -38.29 -3.33 -16.61
CA PRO A 513 -38.27 -2.30 -17.66
C PRO A 513 -37.03 -2.40 -18.56
N THR A 514 -35.84 -2.59 -17.99
CA THR A 514 -34.60 -2.67 -18.77
C THR A 514 -34.52 -3.94 -19.58
N ALA A 515 -34.93 -5.08 -19.01
CA ALA A 515 -35.02 -6.35 -19.72
C ALA A 515 -35.98 -6.26 -20.92
N THR A 516 -37.16 -5.66 -20.73
CA THR A 516 -38.16 -5.48 -21.80
C THR A 516 -37.63 -4.57 -22.92
N ALA A 517 -36.93 -3.49 -22.58
CA ALA A 517 -36.34 -2.59 -23.56
C ALA A 517 -35.22 -3.27 -24.37
N LEU A 518 -34.42 -4.14 -23.73
CA LEU A 518 -33.39 -4.92 -24.41
C LEU A 518 -33.99 -5.99 -25.34
N GLU A 519 -35.11 -6.61 -24.94
CA GLU A 519 -35.80 -7.62 -25.75
C GLU A 519 -36.20 -7.09 -27.13
N ALA A 520 -36.55 -5.80 -27.25
CA ALA A 520 -36.92 -5.18 -28.52
C ALA A 520 -35.80 -5.18 -29.59
N PHE A 521 -34.56 -5.52 -29.21
CA PHE A 521 -33.42 -5.63 -30.12
C PHE A 521 -33.07 -7.07 -30.51
N ARG A 522 -33.69 -8.07 -29.87
CA ARG A 522 -33.58 -9.48 -30.28
C ARG A 522 -34.43 -9.68 -31.52
#